data_AF-A0A1A6GMH8-F1
#
_entry.id   AF-A0A1A6GMH8-F1
#
_cell.length_a   1.000
_cell.length_b   1.000
_cell.length_c   1.000
_cell.angle_alpha   90.00
_cell.angle_beta   90.00
_cell.angle_gamma   90.00
#
_symmetry.space_group_name_H-M   'P 1'
#
loop_
_entity.id
_entity.type
_entity.pdbx_description
1 polymer ?
#
loop_
_entity_poly.entity_id
_entity_poly.type
_entity_poly.pdbx_seq_one_letter_code
_entity_poly.pdbx_strand_id
1 'polypeptide(L)'
;DNTSLYTVIDGVLLPKTPEEILAEKSFNTVPYMVGINKQEFGWIIPMMMGDLVSENKMDEETASSLLWKFHSALNISENMIPAATEKYLGQTDDPVKKKDLLLDLFGDVFVGIPSVLMSRMLR
;
A
#
# COMPACT_ATOMS: atom_id res chain seq x y z
N ASP A 1 5.09 -24.78 -7.12
CA ASP A 1 5.30 -23.78 -8.17
C ASP A 1 4.32 -22.63 -7.99
N ASN A 2 4.74 -21.58 -7.28
CA ASN A 2 3.96 -20.35 -7.10
C ASN A 2 4.38 -19.35 -8.20
N THR A 3 3.88 -19.55 -9.41
CA THR A 3 4.08 -18.59 -10.49
C THR A 3 3.10 -17.44 -10.29
N SER A 4 3.43 -16.50 -9.40
CA SER A 4 2.69 -15.25 -9.34
C SER A 4 2.90 -14.48 -10.65
N LEU A 5 1.81 -14.26 -11.39
CA LEU A 5 1.82 -13.52 -12.64
C LEU A 5 1.70 -12.03 -12.33
N TYR A 6 2.79 -11.30 -12.48
CA TYR A 6 2.84 -9.85 -12.30
C TYR A 6 3.06 -9.14 -13.63
N THR A 7 2.68 -7.87 -13.68
CA THR A 7 3.05 -6.97 -14.77
C THR A 7 4.56 -6.82 -14.83
N VAL A 8 5.13 -6.89 -16.04
CA VAL A 8 6.56 -6.70 -16.30
C VAL A 8 6.76 -5.70 -17.43
N ILE A 9 7.95 -5.10 -17.48
CA ILE A 9 8.39 -4.26 -18.60
C ILE A 9 8.78 -5.21 -19.74
N ASP A 10 7.83 -5.50 -20.61
CA ASP A 10 7.99 -6.47 -21.70
C ASP A 10 8.56 -5.85 -22.98
N GLY A 11 8.70 -4.52 -23.03
CA GLY A 11 9.17 -3.80 -24.21
C GLY A 11 8.14 -3.66 -25.32
N VAL A 12 6.93 -4.23 -25.15
CA VAL A 12 5.86 -4.26 -26.15
C VAL A 12 4.62 -3.53 -25.64
N LEU A 13 3.99 -4.04 -24.58
CA LEU A 13 2.87 -3.35 -23.93
C LEU A 13 3.37 -2.23 -23.02
N LEU A 14 4.38 -2.53 -22.18
CA LEU A 14 5.06 -1.57 -21.34
C LEU A 14 6.52 -1.42 -21.82
N PRO A 15 6.82 -0.36 -22.59
CA PRO A 15 8.17 -0.14 -23.10
C PRO A 15 9.15 0.33 -22.01
N LYS A 16 8.66 0.88 -20.90
CA LYS A 16 9.41 1.49 -19.80
C LYS A 16 8.67 1.32 -18.47
N THR A 17 9.27 1.77 -17.37
CA THR A 17 8.60 1.81 -16.06
C THR A 17 7.38 2.75 -16.09
N PRO A 18 6.33 2.50 -15.29
CA PRO A 18 5.21 3.44 -15.16
C PRO A 18 5.66 4.85 -14.76
N GLU A 19 6.66 4.97 -13.89
CA GLU A 19 7.21 6.24 -13.42
C GLU A 19 7.85 7.05 -14.57
N GLU A 20 8.61 6.39 -15.45
CA GLU A 20 9.18 7.03 -16.64
C GLU A 20 8.10 7.45 -17.63
N ILE A 21 7.09 6.59 -17.86
CA ILE A 21 5.96 6.90 -18.76
C ILE A 21 5.20 8.13 -18.25
N LEU A 22 4.97 8.21 -16.94
CA LEU A 22 4.31 9.35 -16.31
C LEU A 22 5.15 10.62 -16.38
N ALA A 23 6.47 10.53 -16.13
CA ALA A 23 7.37 11.67 -16.20
C ALA A 23 7.51 12.22 -17.62
N GLU A 24 7.58 11.34 -18.63
CA GLU A 24 7.68 11.70 -20.05
C GLU A 24 6.33 12.11 -20.66
N LYS A 25 5.23 11.92 -19.93
CA LYS A 25 3.84 12.06 -20.43
C LYS A 25 3.59 11.25 -21.71
N SER A 26 4.24 10.08 -21.83
CA SER A 26 4.19 9.21 -23.01
C SER A 26 3.01 8.23 -22.96
N PHE A 27 1.81 8.76 -22.69
CA PHE A 27 0.57 8.01 -22.60
C PHE A 27 -0.61 8.78 -23.21
N ASN A 28 -1.73 8.09 -23.43
CA ASN A 28 -2.93 8.71 -23.99
C ASN A 28 -3.55 9.69 -22.97
N THR A 29 -3.54 10.98 -23.30
CA THR A 29 -4.19 12.01 -22.48
C THR A 29 -5.68 12.05 -22.80
N VAL A 30 -6.47 11.32 -22.01
CA VAL A 30 -7.94 11.31 -22.07
C VAL A 30 -8.51 11.69 -20.71
N PRO A 31 -9.77 12.16 -20.62
CA PRO A 31 -10.41 12.38 -19.32
C PRO A 31 -10.35 11.09 -18.48
N TYR A 32 -9.65 11.16 -17.34
CA TYR A 32 -9.42 10.03 -16.47
C TYR A 32 -9.80 10.38 -15.03
N MET A 33 -10.53 9.48 -14.37
CA MET A 33 -10.99 9.65 -13.00
C MET A 33 -10.25 8.69 -12.09
N VAL A 34 -9.61 9.23 -11.06
CA VAL A 34 -8.98 8.46 -9.99
C VAL A 34 -9.78 8.69 -8.70
N GLY A 35 -10.22 7.61 -8.07
CA GLY A 35 -10.96 7.64 -6.81
C GLY A 35 -10.43 6.57 -5.86
N ILE A 36 -10.66 6.80 -4.57
CA ILE A 36 -10.31 5.87 -3.48
C ILE A 36 -11.49 5.74 -2.53
N ASN A 37 -11.59 4.61 -1.85
CA ASN A 37 -12.53 4.36 -0.77
C ASN A 37 -11.92 4.77 0.58
N LYS A 38 -12.80 5.00 1.56
CA LYS A 38 -12.37 5.41 2.91
C LYS A 38 -11.54 4.34 3.64
N GLN A 39 -11.80 3.06 3.38
CA GLN A 39 -11.18 1.92 4.05
C GLN A 39 -10.81 0.84 3.03
N GLU A 40 -9.84 1.14 2.15
CA GLU A 40 -9.41 0.19 1.10
C GLU A 40 -8.94 -1.15 1.69
N PHE A 41 -8.33 -1.11 2.87
CA PHE A 41 -7.86 -2.27 3.62
C PHE A 41 -8.79 -2.67 4.78
N GLY A 42 -10.06 -2.26 4.77
CA GLY A 42 -10.97 -2.47 5.92
C GLY A 42 -11.42 -3.92 6.14
N TRP A 43 -11.82 -4.63 5.07
CA TRP A 43 -12.38 -5.99 5.20
C TRP A 43 -11.97 -6.96 4.08
N ILE A 44 -12.26 -6.63 2.82
CA ILE A 44 -12.08 -7.56 1.69
C ILE A 44 -10.62 -8.00 1.54
N ILE A 45 -9.68 -7.04 1.53
CA ILE A 45 -8.25 -7.35 1.35
C ILE A 45 -7.69 -8.14 2.55
N PRO A 46 -7.89 -7.73 3.82
CA PRO A 46 -7.50 -8.54 4.97
C PRO A 46 -8.09 -9.96 4.96
N MET A 47 -9.36 -10.12 4.55
CA MET A 47 -10.00 -11.43 4.45
C MET A 47 -9.29 -12.34 3.44
N MET A 48 -8.86 -11.80 2.29
CA MET A 48 -8.09 -12.56 1.30
C MET A 48 -6.68 -12.93 1.80
N MET A 49 -6.13 -12.15 2.73
CA MET A 49 -4.82 -12.40 3.35
C MET A 49 -4.89 -13.43 4.50
N GLY A 50 -6.09 -13.87 4.88
CA GLY A 50 -6.31 -14.91 5.89
C GLY A 50 -5.80 -14.50 7.28
N ASP A 51 -5.07 -15.40 7.93
CA ASP A 51 -4.63 -15.23 9.32
C ASP A 51 -3.55 -14.16 9.53
N LEU A 52 -3.10 -13.48 8.47
CA LEU A 52 -2.10 -12.42 8.58
C LEU A 52 -2.60 -11.19 9.33
N VAL A 53 -3.92 -10.98 9.40
CA VAL A 53 -4.52 -9.77 10.04
C VAL A 53 -5.72 -10.16 10.94
N SER A 54 -5.86 -11.45 11.28
CA SER A 54 -7.09 -12.01 11.85
C SER A 54 -7.33 -11.66 13.33
N GLU A 55 -6.32 -11.18 14.06
CA GLU A 55 -6.51 -10.80 15.46
C GLU A 55 -7.33 -9.50 15.59
N ASN A 56 -8.29 -9.49 16.52
CA ASN A 56 -9.13 -8.31 16.81
C ASN A 56 -8.39 -7.23 17.61
N LYS A 57 -7.17 -7.50 18.05
CA LYS A 57 -6.30 -6.60 18.78
C LYS A 57 -4.94 -6.62 18.10
N MET A 58 -4.29 -5.47 18.06
CA MET A 58 -2.95 -5.32 17.49
C MET A 58 -2.06 -4.70 18.56
N ASP A 59 -1.07 -5.47 19.02
CA ASP A 59 0.06 -4.88 19.73
C ASP A 59 1.12 -4.39 18.74
N GLU A 60 2.03 -3.59 19.26
CA GLU A 60 3.03 -2.89 18.45
C GLU A 60 4.11 -3.82 17.87
N GLU A 61 4.38 -4.92 18.57
CA GLU A 61 5.31 -5.95 18.13
C GLU A 61 4.73 -6.71 16.93
N THR A 62 3.46 -7.10 17.02
CA THR A 62 2.71 -7.76 15.94
C THR A 62 2.57 -6.83 14.72
N ALA A 63 2.24 -5.55 14.95
CA ALA A 63 2.19 -4.56 13.88
C ALA A 63 3.55 -4.39 13.18
N SER A 64 4.64 -4.27 13.95
CA SER A 64 5.99 -4.13 13.41
C SER A 64 6.42 -5.39 12.65
N SER A 65 6.06 -6.58 13.15
CA SER A 65 6.28 -7.87 12.48
C SER A 65 5.53 -7.95 11.14
N LEU A 66 4.29 -7.46 11.08
CA LEU A 66 3.52 -7.37 9.84
C LEU A 66 4.14 -6.38 8.85
N LEU A 67 4.51 -5.19 9.30
CA LEU A 67 5.20 -4.22 8.46
C LEU A 67 6.53 -4.76 7.94
N TRP A 68 7.28 -5.49 8.76
CA TRP A 68 8.49 -6.18 8.33
C TRP A 68 8.19 -7.26 7.30
N LYS A 69 7.13 -8.07 7.49
CA LYS A 69 6.72 -9.08 6.50
C LYS A 69 6.36 -8.46 5.14
N PHE A 70 5.78 -7.27 5.15
CA PHE A 70 5.37 -6.54 3.94
C PHE A 70 6.36 -5.46 3.47
N HIS A 71 7.53 -5.31 4.11
CA HIS A 71 8.45 -4.19 3.86
C HIS A 71 8.82 -4.01 2.38
N SER A 72 9.07 -5.12 1.68
CA SER A 72 9.37 -5.14 0.24
C SER A 72 8.19 -4.65 -0.61
N ALA A 73 6.96 -5.09 -0.29
CA ALA A 73 5.76 -4.68 -1.00
C ALA A 73 5.35 -3.23 -0.69
N LEU A 74 5.60 -2.78 0.54
CA LEU A 74 5.37 -1.39 0.98
C LEU A 74 6.41 -0.42 0.42
N ASN A 75 7.52 -0.93 -0.14
CA ASN A 75 8.68 -0.15 -0.52
C ASN A 75 9.23 0.70 0.64
N ILE A 76 9.20 0.14 1.86
CA ILE A 76 9.72 0.75 3.09
C ILE A 76 10.95 -0.03 3.51
N SER A 77 12.07 0.66 3.74
CA SER A 77 13.28 0.02 4.26
C SER A 77 13.11 -0.37 5.74
N GLU A 78 13.78 -1.43 6.18
CA GLU A 78 13.61 -1.98 7.53
C GLU A 78 13.86 -0.94 8.64
N ASN A 79 14.84 -0.05 8.44
CA ASN A 79 15.15 1.05 9.36
C ASN A 79 14.06 2.12 9.47
N MET A 80 13.11 2.16 8.54
CA MET A 80 11.98 3.09 8.53
C MET A 80 10.72 2.49 9.15
N ILE A 81 10.69 1.18 9.41
CA ILE A 81 9.54 0.52 10.06
C ILE A 81 9.20 1.17 11.40
N PRO A 82 10.15 1.43 12.33
CA PRO A 82 9.81 2.07 13.60
C PRO A 82 9.17 3.44 13.41
N ALA A 83 9.65 4.23 12.45
CA ALA A 83 9.09 5.54 12.17
C ALA A 83 7.68 5.47 11.57
N ALA A 84 7.42 4.48 10.70
CA ALA A 84 6.10 4.24 10.13
C ALA A 84 5.11 3.73 11.18
N THR A 85 5.53 2.78 12.03
CA THR A 85 4.74 2.28 13.17
C THR A 85 4.38 3.42 14.10
N GLU A 86 5.35 4.22 14.54
CA GLU A 86 5.10 5.34 15.46
C GLU A 86 4.13 6.37 14.86
N LYS A 87 4.31 6.72 13.59
CA LYS A 87 3.47 7.72 12.91
C LYS A 87 1.98 7.34 12.89
N TYR A 88 1.67 6.06 12.67
CA TYR A 88 0.29 5.59 12.60
C TYR A 88 -0.21 5.08 13.95
N LEU A 89 0.53 4.19 14.61
CA LEU A 89 0.08 3.47 15.81
C LEU A 89 0.43 4.19 17.12
N GLY A 90 1.38 5.13 17.14
CA GLY A 90 1.75 5.92 18.32
C GLY A 90 0.65 6.90 18.78
N GLN A 91 -0.44 7.02 18.03
CA GLN A 91 -1.55 7.93 18.34
C GLN A 91 -2.46 7.44 19.47
N THR A 92 -2.37 6.16 19.84
CA THR A 92 -3.29 5.54 20.79
C THR A 92 -2.71 4.27 21.41
N ASP A 93 -2.94 4.04 22.70
CA ASP A 93 -2.59 2.79 23.36
C ASP A 93 -3.67 1.70 23.22
N ASP A 94 -4.87 2.06 22.74
CA ASP A 94 -5.97 1.12 22.48
C ASP A 94 -5.61 0.11 21.37
N PRO A 95 -5.47 -1.21 21.69
CA PRO A 95 -5.08 -2.23 20.72
C PRO A 95 -6.07 -2.42 19.58
N VAL A 96 -7.36 -2.08 19.78
CA VAL A 96 -8.37 -2.17 18.71
C VAL A 96 -8.14 -1.04 17.71
N LYS A 97 -7.92 0.19 18.20
CA LYS A 97 -7.63 1.33 17.33
C LYS A 97 -6.29 1.19 16.62
N LYS A 98 -5.27 0.60 17.27
CA LYS A 98 -3.98 0.30 16.60
C LYS A 98 -4.15 -0.59 15.37
N LYS A 99 -5.10 -1.54 15.40
CA LYS A 99 -5.44 -2.36 14.23
C LYS A 99 -6.00 -1.51 13.09
N ASP A 100 -7.02 -0.69 13.38
CA ASP A 100 -7.64 0.17 12.37
C ASP A 100 -6.60 1.10 11.72
N LEU A 101 -5.71 1.68 12.53
CA LEU A 101 -4.62 2.53 12.06
C LEU A 101 -3.57 1.79 11.23
N LEU A 102 -3.29 0.52 11.53
CA LEU A 102 -2.43 -0.32 10.69
C LEU A 102 -3.10 -0.60 9.33
N LEU A 103 -4.42 -0.86 9.31
CA LEU A 103 -5.16 -1.04 8.07
C LEU A 103 -5.19 0.26 7.23
N ASP A 104 -5.32 1.41 7.89
CA ASP A 104 -5.21 2.72 7.22
C ASP A 104 -3.81 2.92 6.61
N LEU A 105 -2.74 2.53 7.31
CA LEU A 105 -1.37 2.56 6.76
C LEU A 105 -1.27 1.73 5.48
N PHE A 106 -1.76 0.50 5.50
CA PHE A 106 -1.76 -0.36 4.31
C PHE A 106 -2.59 0.24 3.17
N GLY A 107 -3.78 0.78 3.48
CA GLY A 107 -4.62 1.46 2.50
C GLY A 107 -3.95 2.68 1.87
N ASP A 108 -3.28 3.50 2.68
CA ASP A 108 -2.55 4.68 2.21
C ASP A 108 -1.38 4.30 1.31
N VAL A 109 -0.57 3.30 1.69
CA VAL A 109 0.63 2.92 0.93
C VAL A 109 0.28 2.20 -0.36
N PHE A 110 -0.66 1.25 -0.33
CA PHE A 110 -0.99 0.45 -1.51
C PHE A 110 -1.94 1.15 -2.49
N VAL A 111 -2.81 2.05 -2.01
CA VAL A 111 -3.86 2.63 -2.85
C VAL A 111 -3.88 4.16 -2.78
N GLY A 112 -3.94 4.74 -1.58
CA GLY A 112 -4.15 6.17 -1.39
C GLY A 112 -3.08 7.05 -2.02
N ILE A 113 -1.84 6.90 -1.57
CA ILE A 113 -0.68 7.70 -2.02
C ILE A 113 -0.42 7.49 -3.52
N PRO A 114 -0.31 6.25 -4.05
CA PRO A 114 -0.12 6.04 -5.48
C PRO A 114 -1.23 6.67 -6.33
N SER A 115 -2.49 6.58 -5.91
CA SER A 115 -3.63 7.16 -6.62
C SER A 115 -3.54 8.70 -6.70
N VAL A 116 -3.20 9.36 -5.59
CA VAL A 116 -3.05 10.81 -5.56
C VAL A 116 -1.84 11.26 -6.38
N LEU A 117 -0.73 10.53 -6.34
CA LEU A 117 0.44 10.81 -7.17
C LEU A 117 0.10 10.67 -8.65
N MET A 118 -0.53 9.57 -9.06
CA MET A 118 -1.02 9.37 -10.42
C MET A 118 -1.91 10.54 -10.87
N SER A 119 -2.94 10.86 -10.09
CA SER A 119 -3.87 11.94 -10.41
C SER A 119 -3.18 13.29 -10.62
N ARG A 120 -2.16 13.61 -9.81
CA ARG A 120 -1.35 14.83 -9.96
C ARG A 120 -0.50 14.82 -11.23
N MET A 121 0.04 13.67 -11.61
CA MET A 121 0.89 13.50 -12.81
C MET A 121 0.10 13.50 -14.12
N LEU A 122 -1.20 13.19 -14.06
CA LEU A 122 -2.11 13.25 -15.21
C LEU A 122 -2.49 14.67 -15.63
N ARG A 123 -2.13 15.69 -14.83
CA ARG A 123 -2.32 17.10 -15.15
C ARG A 123 -1.09 17.70 -15.85
#